data_AF-A0A3B9R468-F1
#
_entry.id   AF-A0A3B9R468-F1
#
_cell.length_a   1.000
_cell.length_b   1.000
_cell.length_c   1.000
_cell.angle_alpha   90.00
_cell.angle_beta   90.00
_cell.angle_gamma   90.00
#
_symmetry.space_group_name_H-M   'P 1'
#
loop_
_entity.id
_entity.type
_entity.pdbx_description
1 polymer ?
#
loop_
_entity_poly.entity_id
_entity_poly.type
_entity_poly.pdbx_seq_one_letter_code
_entity_poly.pdbx_strand_id
1 'polypeptide(L)'
;MGKILAIDYGEKRIGLAVTDDMKMIAFGLTTIATPEIFEYLADYIANENVDTIVVGEPKQMDNTASESEVHIAPFLVKLAEKFPKVAIKRHDERFTSKMAFQTMLDSGLKKKQRKN
;
A
#
# COMPACT_ATOMS: atom_id res chain seq x y z
N MET A 1 18.81 -0.92 10.33
CA MET A 1 17.93 -1.45 9.27
C MET A 1 16.66 -0.62 9.36
N GLY A 2 16.22 0.03 8.29
CA GLY A 2 15.03 0.88 8.31
C GLY A 2 13.76 0.10 7.98
N LYS A 3 12.61 0.61 8.39
CA LYS A 3 11.30 0.00 8.22
C LYS A 3 10.89 -0.05 6.74
N ILE A 4 9.97 -0.95 6.42
CA ILE A 4 9.28 -0.96 5.12
C ILE A 4 7.91 -0.32 5.33
N LEU A 5 7.59 0.70 4.54
CA LEU A 5 6.28 1.33 4.50
C LEU A 5 5.51 0.80 3.28
N ALA A 6 4.31 0.27 3.50
CA ALA A 6 3.40 -0.12 2.44
C ALA A 6 2.33 0.96 2.23
N ILE A 7 2.04 1.24 0.96
CA ILE A 7 1.03 2.19 0.51
C ILE A 7 0.00 1.44 -0.31
N ASP A 8 -1.23 1.43 0.19
CA ASP A 8 -2.42 1.03 -0.55
C ASP A 8 -3.08 2.30 -1.12
N TYR A 9 -2.93 2.49 -2.43
CA TYR A 9 -3.36 3.72 -3.09
C TYR A 9 -4.85 3.68 -3.43
N GLY A 10 -5.61 4.59 -2.83
CA GLY A 10 -6.97 4.92 -3.25
C GLY A 10 -7.11 6.37 -3.67
N GLU A 11 -8.05 6.68 -4.56
CA GLU A 11 -8.27 8.04 -5.06
C GLU A 11 -8.72 9.03 -3.97
N LYS A 12 -9.48 8.55 -2.99
CA LYS A 12 -9.99 9.39 -1.89
C LYS A 12 -9.10 9.32 -0.65
N ARG A 13 -8.61 8.13 -0.34
CA ARG A 13 -7.85 7.83 0.86
C ARG A 13 -6.79 6.79 0.54
N ILE A 14 -5.64 6.93 1.18
CA ILE A 14 -4.49 6.04 1.07
C ILE A 14 -4.30 5.32 2.40
N GLY A 15 -4.28 3.98 2.35
CA GLY A 15 -3.96 3.13 3.49
C GLY A 15 -2.44 3.03 3.65
N LEU A 16 -1.97 3.10 4.89
CA LEU A 16 -0.56 2.96 5.23
C LEU A 16 -0.38 1.81 6.21
N ALA A 17 0.65 0.99 5.97
CA ALA A 17 1.12 -0.04 6.89
C ALA A 17 2.64 0.03 6.99
N VAL A 18 3.20 -0.35 8.12
CA VAL A 18 4.64 -0.31 8.35
C VAL A 18 5.12 -1.58 9.05
N THR A 19 6.35 -1.99 8.77
CA THR A 19 6.98 -3.08 9.50
C THR A 19 7.60 -2.62 10.82
N ASP A 20 7.88 -3.57 11.70
CA ASP A 20 8.85 -3.38 12.78
C ASP A 20 10.28 -3.21 12.23
N ASP A 21 11.22 -2.84 13.11
CA ASP A 21 12.62 -2.59 12.76
C ASP A 21 13.35 -3.83 12.20
N MET A 22 12.90 -5.02 12.58
CA MET A 22 13.44 -6.29 12.08
C MET A 22 12.77 -6.75 10.78
N LYS A 23 11.76 -6.03 10.27
CA LYS A 23 10.97 -6.38 9.07
C LYS A 23 10.27 -7.74 9.16
N MET A 24 9.92 -8.18 10.36
CA MET A 24 9.27 -9.48 10.60
C MET A 24 7.75 -9.39 10.53
N ILE A 25 7.17 -8.30 11.04
CA ILE A 25 5.71 -8.14 11.18
C ILE A 25 5.31 -6.78 10.62
N ALA A 26 4.23 -6.75 9.84
CA ALA A 26 3.61 -5.53 9.36
C ALA A 26 2.35 -5.19 10.17
N PHE A 27 2.16 -3.91 10.46
CA PHE A 27 1.00 -3.38 11.18
C PHE A 27 0.36 -2.25 10.38
N GLY A 28 -0.97 -2.11 10.47
CA GLY A 28 -1.66 -0.94 9.94
C GLY A 28 -1.21 0.31 10.68
N LEU A 29 -0.74 1.31 9.95
CA LEU A 29 -0.26 2.57 10.51
C LEU A 29 -1.40 3.58 10.64
N THR A 30 -2.01 3.96 9.51
CA THR A 30 -3.12 4.92 9.47
C THR A 30 -3.75 4.94 8.07
N THR A 31 -4.73 5.81 7.87
CA THR A 31 -5.30 6.11 6.55
C THR A 31 -5.39 7.63 6.37
N ILE A 32 -4.79 8.14 5.31
CA ILE A 32 -4.67 9.59 5.03
C ILE A 32 -5.51 9.96 3.80
N ALA A 33 -6.02 11.19 3.74
CA ALA A 33 -6.64 11.68 2.52
C ALA A 33 -5.58 11.80 1.40
N THR A 34 -5.91 11.37 0.19
CA THR A 34 -4.96 11.33 -0.94
C THR A 34 -4.25 12.67 -1.21
N PRO A 35 -4.89 13.85 -1.08
CA PRO A 35 -4.20 15.14 -1.23
C PRO A 35 -3.14 15.43 -0.16
N GLU A 36 -3.31 14.90 1.05
CA GLU A 36 -2.48 15.19 2.23
C GLU A 36 -1.29 14.21 2.36
N ILE A 37 -1.24 13.17 1.52
CA ILE A 37 -0.29 12.06 1.68
C ILE A 37 1.18 12.51 1.65
N PHE A 38 1.53 13.45 0.77
CA PHE A 38 2.93 13.84 0.61
C PHE A 38 3.44 14.68 1.78
N GLU A 39 2.56 15.45 2.44
CA GLU A 39 2.90 16.18 3.66
C GLU A 39 3.14 15.18 4.78
N TYR A 40 2.18 14.27 5.00
CA TYR A 40 2.31 13.20 5.98
C TYR A 40 3.57 12.34 5.80
N LEU A 41 3.86 11.90 4.56
CA LEU A 41 5.04 11.09 4.27
C LEU A 41 6.35 11.84 4.54
N ALA A 42 6.40 13.15 4.30
CA ALA A 42 7.58 13.95 4.57
C ALA A 42 7.88 14.00 6.06
N ASP A 43 6.85 14.25 6.88
CA ASP A 43 6.97 14.26 8.33
C ASP A 43 7.32 12.86 8.86
N TYR A 44 6.66 11.82 8.35
CA TYR A 44 6.89 10.45 8.80
C TYR A 44 8.31 9.98 8.50
N ILE A 45 8.80 10.15 7.26
CA ILE A 45 10.15 9.74 6.85
C ILE A 45 11.25 10.58 7.52
N ALA A 46 10.94 11.81 7.92
CA ALA A 46 11.89 12.63 8.69
C ALA A 46 12.07 12.13 10.14
N ASN A 47 11.01 11.57 10.74
CA ASN A 47 11.03 11.10 12.12
C ASN A 47 11.35 9.60 12.25
N GLU A 48 11.10 8.81 11.21
CA GLU A 48 11.23 7.36 11.20
C GLU A 48 12.24 6.91 10.13
N ASN A 49 13.06 5.91 10.47
CA ASN A 49 14.01 5.37 9.52
C ASN A 49 13.30 4.42 8.53
N VAL A 50 12.88 4.93 7.36
CA VAL A 50 12.23 4.15 6.30
C VAL A 50 13.22 3.84 5.17
N ASP A 51 13.49 2.55 4.93
CA ASP A 51 14.40 2.11 3.87
C ASP A 51 13.69 1.95 2.52
N THR A 52 12.43 1.51 2.56
CA THR A 52 11.71 1.06 1.37
C THR A 52 10.24 1.39 1.47
N ILE A 53 9.68 1.92 0.39
CA ILE A 53 8.25 2.08 0.20
C ILE A 53 7.78 1.03 -0.81
N VAL A 54 6.75 0.27 -0.44
CA VAL A 54 6.07 -0.69 -1.32
C VAL A 54 4.72 -0.11 -1.69
N VAL A 55 4.41 -0.03 -2.99
CA VAL A 55 3.12 0.43 -3.49
C VAL A 55 2.43 -0.70 -4.23
N GLY A 56 1.15 -0.94 -3.91
CA GLY A 56 0.33 -1.94 -4.59
C GLY A 56 0.32 -1.74 -6.11
N GLU A 57 0.32 -2.84 -6.86
CA GLU A 57 0.22 -2.87 -8.32
C GLU A 57 -1.07 -3.59 -8.70
N PRO A 58 -2.19 -2.83 -8.81
CA PRO A 58 -3.47 -3.40 -9.16
C PRO A 58 -3.42 -3.80 -10.64
N LYS A 59 -3.28 -5.11 -10.86
CA LYS A 59 -3.26 -5.68 -12.19
C LYS A 59 -4.48 -6.55 -12.41
N GLN A 60 -4.98 -6.53 -13.63
CA GLN A 60 -6.08 -7.40 -14.04
C GLN A 60 -5.62 -8.86 -14.17
N MET A 61 -6.57 -9.79 -14.21
CA MET A 61 -6.28 -11.23 -14.32
C MET A 61 -5.66 -11.63 -15.65
N ASP A 62 -5.80 -10.81 -16.69
CA ASP A 62 -5.18 -10.98 -18.02
C ASP A 62 -3.82 -10.28 -18.14
N ASN A 63 -3.24 -9.87 -17.01
CA ASN A 63 -2.03 -9.06 -16.88
C ASN A 63 -2.12 -7.61 -17.36
N THR A 64 -3.28 -7.11 -17.80
CA THR A 64 -3.42 -5.70 -18.17
C THR A 64 -3.41 -4.78 -16.95
N ALA A 65 -3.01 -3.52 -17.14
CA ALA A 65 -3.06 -2.51 -16.08
C ALA A 65 -4.52 -2.22 -15.70
N SER A 66 -4.80 -2.08 -14.39
CA SER A 66 -6.11 -1.61 -13.93
C SER A 66 -6.31 -0.12 -14.31
N GLU A 67 -7.55 0.32 -14.40
CA GLU A 67 -7.89 1.75 -14.59
C GLU A 67 -7.24 2.63 -13.51
N SER A 68 -7.09 2.09 -12.29
CA SER A 68 -6.43 2.77 -11.16
C SER A 68 -4.93 3.01 -11.38
N GLU A 69 -4.26 2.25 -12.27
CA GLU A 69 -2.83 2.43 -12.55
C GLU A 69 -2.55 3.80 -13.21
N VAL A 70 -3.53 4.34 -13.93
CA VAL A 70 -3.46 5.69 -14.52
C VAL A 70 -3.28 6.76 -13.45
N HIS A 71 -3.82 6.53 -12.24
CA HIS A 71 -3.68 7.44 -11.10
C HIS A 71 -2.44 7.13 -10.25
N ILE A 72 -2.01 5.87 -10.19
CA ILE A 72 -0.83 5.44 -9.42
C ILE A 72 0.47 5.84 -10.11
N ALA A 73 0.55 5.74 -11.44
CA ALA A 73 1.76 6.11 -12.20
C ALA A 73 2.27 7.54 -11.90
N PRO A 74 1.44 8.61 -12.00
CA PRO A 74 1.90 9.96 -11.65
C PRO A 74 2.18 10.13 -10.16
N PHE A 75 1.51 9.37 -9.29
CA PHE A 75 1.81 9.36 -7.86
C PHE A 75 3.22 8.81 -7.60
N LEU A 76 3.63 7.74 -8.28
CA LEU A 76 4.97 7.15 -8.14
C LEU A 76 6.08 8.07 -8.61
N VAL A 77 5.86 8.80 -9.71
CA VAL A 77 6.84 9.78 -10.21
C VAL A 77 7.09 10.84 -9.13
N LYS A 78 6.02 11.43 -8.60
CA LYS A 78 6.12 12.42 -7.50
C LYS A 78 6.76 11.83 -6.24
N LEU A 79 6.47 10.58 -5.92
CA LEU A 79 7.04 9.87 -4.78
C LEU A 79 8.56 9.70 -4.94
N ALA A 80 9.01 9.28 -6.12
CA ALA A 80 10.42 9.11 -6.44
C ALA A 80 11.19 10.44 -6.45
N GLU A 81 10.57 11.50 -6.98
CA GLU A 81 11.14 12.86 -6.98
C GLU A 81 11.27 13.43 -5.57
N LYS A 82 10.26 13.22 -4.70
CA LYS A 82 10.26 13.75 -3.34
C LYS A 82 11.15 12.96 -2.39
N PHE A 83 11.30 11.65 -2.59
CA PHE A 83 12.06 10.76 -1.71
C PHE A 83 13.11 9.93 -2.49
N PRO A 84 14.09 10.57 -3.14
CA PRO A 84 15.04 9.87 -4.03
C PRO A 84 15.98 8.90 -3.31
N LYS A 85 16.10 9.00 -1.98
CA LYS A 85 16.93 8.12 -1.15
C LYS A 85 16.19 6.87 -0.68
N VAL A 86 14.87 6.83 -0.79
CA VAL A 86 14.03 5.73 -0.32
C VAL A 86 13.73 4.82 -1.50
N ALA A 87 13.99 3.52 -1.37
CA ALA A 87 13.74 2.58 -2.46
C ALA A 87 12.23 2.41 -2.66
N ILE A 88 11.72 2.61 -3.87
CA ILE A 88 10.31 2.38 -4.20
C ILE A 88 10.19 1.04 -4.94
N LYS A 89 9.33 0.15 -4.44
CA LYS A 89 9.03 -1.16 -5.04
C LYS A 89 7.54 -1.29 -5.32
N ARG A 90 7.19 -1.99 -6.41
CA ARG A 90 5.81 -2.36 -6.72
C ARG A 90 5.55 -3.80 -6.28
N HIS A 91 4.35 -4.07 -5.77
CA HIS A 91 3.93 -5.42 -5.37
C HIS A 91 2.64 -5.82 -6.08
N ASP A 92 2.65 -6.97 -6.77
CA ASP A 92 1.50 -7.49 -7.52
C ASP A 92 0.42 -8.04 -6.58
N GLU A 93 -0.79 -7.47 -6.65
CA GLU A 93 -1.91 -7.78 -5.74
C GLU A 93 -2.91 -8.80 -6.34
N ARG A 94 -2.68 -9.35 -7.54
CA ARG A 94 -3.64 -10.22 -8.26
C ARG A 94 -4.17 -11.41 -7.45
N PHE A 95 -3.39 -11.92 -6.51
CA PHE A 95 -3.75 -13.12 -5.73
C PHE A 95 -4.26 -12.80 -4.31
N THR A 96 -4.10 -11.56 -3.83
CA THR A 96 -4.42 -11.20 -2.44
C THR A 96 -5.94 -11.14 -2.22
N SER A 97 -6.72 -10.64 -3.20
CA SER A 97 -8.18 -10.54 -3.05
C SER A 97 -8.87 -11.92 -3.03
N LYS A 98 -8.44 -12.86 -3.89
CA LYS A 98 -8.97 -14.22 -3.90
C LYS A 98 -8.58 -14.98 -2.63
N MET A 99 -7.34 -14.83 -2.18
CA MET A 99 -6.85 -15.48 -0.96
C MET A 99 -7.52 -14.90 0.29
N ALA A 100 -7.70 -13.59 0.38
CA ALA A 100 -8.44 -12.94 1.46
C ALA A 100 -9.91 -13.39 1.47
N PHE A 101 -10.56 -13.43 0.32
CA PHE A 101 -11.93 -13.93 0.21
C PHE A 101 -12.03 -15.40 0.62
N GLN A 102 -11.14 -16.27 0.13
CA GLN A 102 -11.09 -17.68 0.50
C GLN A 102 -10.82 -17.87 2.00
N THR A 103 -9.90 -17.09 2.57
CA THR A 103 -9.61 -17.12 4.02
C THR A 103 -10.83 -16.69 4.84
N MET A 104 -11.61 -15.70 4.38
CA MET A 104 -12.91 -15.31 4.99
C MET A 104 -13.99 -16.38 4.83
N LEU A 105 -13.96 -17.18 3.76
CA LEU A 105 -14.83 -18.35 3.58
C LEU A 105 -14.47 -19.46 4.58
N ASP A 106 -13.18 -19.76 4.69
CA ASP A 106 -12.64 -20.87 5.48
C ASP A 106 -12.74 -20.62 6.99
N SER A 107 -12.75 -19.35 7.41
CA SER A 107 -12.93 -18.93 8.81
C SER A 107 -14.41 -18.89 9.29
N GLY A 108 -15.36 -19.34 8.46
CA GLY A 108 -16.76 -19.56 8.89
C GLY A 108 -17.62 -18.29 9.02
N LEU A 109 -17.16 -17.14 8.53
CA LEU A 109 -17.88 -15.87 8.63
C LEU A 109 -19.17 -15.87 7.77
N LYS A 110 -20.31 -15.54 8.39
CA LYS A 110 -21.63 -15.51 7.73
C LYS A 110 -21.70 -14.40 6.66
N LYS A 111 -22.44 -14.68 5.57
CA LYS A 111 -22.62 -13.83 4.36
C LYS A 111 -22.80 -12.32 4.61
N LYS A 112 -23.39 -11.92 5.75
CA LYS A 112 -23.72 -10.51 6.06
C LYS A 112 -22.50 -9.65 6.44
N GLN A 113 -21.37 -10.26 6.82
CA GLN A 113 -20.12 -9.56 7.13
C GLN A 113 -19.15 -9.47 5.93
N ARG A 114 -19.56 -9.96 4.75
CA ARG A 114 -18.73 -10.04 3.53
C ARG A 114 -18.92 -8.86 2.55
N LYS A 115 -19.64 -7.82 2.97
CA LYS A 115 -19.78 -6.58 2.21
C LYS A 115 -19.28 -5.45 3.10
N ASN A 116 -18.05 -5.01 2.83
CA ASN A 116 -17.58 -3.64 2.96
C ASN A 116 -16.41 -3.50 2.02
#